data_AF-A0A7D5I1P6-F1
#
_entry.id   AF-A0A7D5I1P6-F1
#
_cell.length_a   1.000
_cell.length_b   1.000
_cell.length_c   1.000
_cell.angle_alpha   90.00
_cell.angle_beta   90.00
_cell.angle_gamma   90.00
#
_symmetry.space_group_name_H-M   'P 1'
#
loop_
_entity.id
_entity.type
_entity.pdbx_description
1 polymer ?
#
loop_
_entity_poly.entity_id
_entity_poly.type
_entity_poly.pdbx_seq_one_letter_code
_entity_poly.pdbx_strand_id
1 'polypeptide(L)'
;MNKVIKYIAFSALSLLSFSSVAKTIVAIDAGHGGKDPGAIGKNLGILEKNVTLAISKELKVLLDADPKFKAVMTRNGDYFIQLPQRTEIARKHRADLLVSIHADSSPRGDALKGASVWVLSNSRASDEMGKWLEDHEKQSELLGGAGSVLASNKERYLNQTVLDLQFSHSQRTGYELGKTILDKMAGLTSLVKSSPQHASLSVLRSPDIPSVLIETGFLSNSTEEAKLASENYRRQLAKAIYQGLVAYRYKNDSDSLSVSKKAYKNDKKAATKKQERSTKVKKEKKASSKEKKKESQIKERTSKNQEKQVKNKEDHSSYKKGVKVSNNGYHIVQKDETVYSIARAYGTTPQKISELNNLKNYQITVGKKLKVK
;
A
#
# COMPACT_ATOMS: atom_id res chain seq x y z
N MET A 1 -50.02 -31.68 -6.49
CA MET A 1 -48.98 -31.80 -5.44
C MET A 1 -47.53 -31.63 -5.94
N ASN A 2 -47.22 -31.84 -7.23
CA ASN A 2 -45.82 -31.86 -7.72
C ASN A 2 -45.19 -30.49 -8.06
N LYS A 3 -45.95 -29.38 -8.04
CA LYS A 3 -45.39 -28.03 -8.31
C LYS A 3 -44.89 -27.33 -7.04
N VAL A 4 -45.49 -27.60 -5.87
CA VAL A 4 -45.12 -26.94 -4.60
C VAL A 4 -43.78 -27.47 -4.06
N ILE A 5 -43.49 -28.75 -4.26
CA ILE A 5 -42.23 -29.39 -3.82
C ILE A 5 -41.01 -28.84 -4.58
N LYS A 6 -41.17 -28.43 -5.84
CA LYS A 6 -40.08 -27.81 -6.64
C LYS A 6 -39.71 -26.39 -6.17
N TYR A 7 -40.67 -25.62 -5.65
CA TYR A 7 -40.38 -24.27 -5.14
C TYR A 7 -39.71 -24.28 -3.76
N ILE A 8 -40.01 -25.29 -2.92
CA ILE A 8 -39.35 -25.45 -1.61
C ILE A 8 -37.88 -25.92 -1.78
N ALA A 9 -37.60 -26.75 -2.79
CA ALA A 9 -36.22 -27.16 -3.11
C ALA A 9 -35.38 -25.99 -3.68
N PHE A 10 -35.99 -25.02 -4.37
CA PHE A 10 -35.29 -23.86 -4.92
C PHE A 10 -35.12 -22.71 -3.91
N SER A 11 -35.98 -22.61 -2.87
CA SER A 11 -35.80 -21.62 -1.79
C SER A 11 -34.82 -22.08 -0.71
N ALA A 12 -34.59 -23.38 -0.55
CA ALA A 12 -33.62 -23.93 0.41
C ALA A 12 -32.16 -23.77 -0.06
N LEU A 13 -31.92 -23.68 -1.38
CA LEU A 13 -30.56 -23.54 -1.93
C LEU A 13 -30.06 -22.07 -1.97
N SER A 14 -30.93 -21.11 -1.67
CA SER A 14 -30.62 -19.67 -1.60
C SER A 14 -30.07 -19.22 -0.23
N LEU A 15 -30.05 -20.09 0.78
CA LEU A 15 -29.71 -19.72 2.17
C LEU A 15 -28.28 -20.11 2.59
N LEU A 16 -27.49 -20.72 1.70
CA LEU A 16 -26.08 -21.04 1.93
C LEU A 16 -25.18 -20.15 1.07
N SER A 17 -25.34 -18.82 1.19
CA SER A 17 -24.21 -17.93 0.89
C SER A 17 -23.17 -18.15 1.98
N PHE A 18 -22.27 -19.11 1.78
CA PHE A 18 -21.00 -19.11 2.48
C PHE A 18 -20.32 -17.79 2.10
N SER A 19 -20.34 -16.83 3.01
CA SER A 19 -19.48 -15.65 2.93
C SER A 19 -18.05 -16.16 2.98
N SER A 20 -17.49 -16.48 1.81
CA SER A 20 -16.08 -16.78 1.65
C SER A 20 -15.32 -15.51 1.99
N VAL A 21 -14.81 -15.44 3.22
CA VAL A 21 -13.89 -14.37 3.61
C VAL A 21 -12.64 -14.57 2.77
N ALA A 22 -12.29 -13.57 1.96
CA ALA A 22 -11.05 -13.58 1.20
C ALA A 22 -9.87 -13.76 2.16
N LYS A 23 -9.07 -14.80 1.89
CA LYS A 23 -7.89 -15.15 2.69
C LYS A 23 -6.78 -14.14 2.45
N THR A 24 -6.10 -13.71 3.50
CA THR A 24 -4.81 -13.01 3.38
C THR A 24 -3.73 -14.03 3.08
N ILE A 25 -3.08 -13.88 1.93
CA ILE A 25 -1.95 -14.71 1.51
C ILE A 25 -0.67 -14.10 2.09
N VAL A 26 0.01 -14.84 2.97
CA VAL A 26 1.27 -14.44 3.58
C VAL A 26 2.40 -15.26 2.96
N ALA A 27 3.31 -14.59 2.26
CA ALA A 27 4.58 -15.18 1.89
C ALA A 27 5.52 -15.16 3.11
N ILE A 28 6.05 -16.31 3.48
CA ILE A 28 7.00 -16.51 4.56
C ILE A 28 8.36 -16.79 3.93
N ASP A 29 9.28 -15.86 4.10
CA ASP A 29 10.65 -16.03 3.67
C ASP A 29 11.51 -16.59 4.81
N ALA A 30 11.92 -17.85 4.68
CA ALA A 30 12.90 -18.43 5.59
C ALA A 30 14.29 -17.97 5.16
N GLY A 31 14.91 -17.07 5.94
CA GLY A 31 16.23 -16.49 5.63
C GLY A 31 17.30 -17.55 5.35
N HIS A 32 18.29 -17.21 4.51
CA HIS A 32 19.43 -18.08 4.15
C HIS A 32 19.01 -19.41 3.49
N GLY A 33 19.82 -20.46 3.60
CA GLY A 33 19.55 -21.81 3.09
C GLY A 33 20.62 -22.36 2.15
N GLY A 34 20.74 -23.69 2.09
CA GLY A 34 21.72 -24.39 1.28
C GLY A 34 23.15 -23.98 1.65
N LYS A 35 23.87 -23.44 0.67
CA LYS A 35 25.26 -22.95 0.80
C LYS A 35 25.43 -21.73 1.70
N ASP A 36 24.34 -21.02 2.00
CA ASP A 36 24.35 -19.86 2.89
C ASP A 36 23.85 -20.32 4.27
N PRO A 37 24.74 -20.49 5.26
CA PRO A 37 24.34 -20.89 6.61
C PRO A 37 23.65 -19.76 7.39
N GLY A 38 23.82 -18.51 6.95
CA GLY A 38 23.58 -17.33 7.77
C GLY A 38 24.53 -17.25 8.95
N ALA A 39 24.10 -16.59 10.03
CA ALA A 39 24.82 -16.56 11.29
C ALA A 39 25.03 -17.98 11.85
N ILE A 40 26.20 -18.19 12.45
CA ILE A 40 26.56 -19.42 13.14
C ILE A 40 26.66 -19.09 14.61
N GLY A 41 25.88 -19.78 15.43
CA GLY A 41 25.90 -19.64 16.88
C GLY A 41 27.28 -19.94 17.44
N LYS A 42 27.74 -19.12 18.40
CA LYS A 42 29.12 -19.17 18.88
C LYS A 42 29.41 -20.40 19.75
N ASN A 43 28.44 -20.88 20.52
CA ASN A 43 28.67 -21.92 21.53
C ASN A 43 28.13 -23.28 21.10
N LEU A 44 26.91 -23.31 20.56
CA LEU A 44 26.22 -24.53 20.14
C LEU A 44 26.42 -24.82 18.65
N GLY A 45 26.95 -23.86 17.87
CA GLY A 45 27.17 -24.03 16.44
C GLY A 45 25.88 -24.13 15.63
N ILE A 46 24.74 -23.71 16.19
CA ILE A 46 23.47 -23.77 15.47
C ILE A 46 23.48 -22.78 14.29
N LEU A 47 22.93 -23.23 13.17
CA LEU A 47 22.92 -22.44 11.93
C LEU A 47 21.63 -21.64 11.82
N GLU A 48 21.72 -20.36 11.50
CA GLU A 48 20.58 -19.48 11.28
C GLU A 48 19.60 -20.08 10.28
N LYS A 49 20.08 -20.60 9.15
CA LYS A 49 19.22 -21.22 8.12
C LYS A 49 18.31 -22.33 8.66
N ASN A 50 18.71 -23.03 9.71
CA ASN A 50 17.92 -24.11 10.33
C ASN A 50 16.89 -23.51 11.29
N VAL A 51 17.29 -22.52 12.09
CA VAL A 51 16.42 -21.79 13.00
C VAL A 51 15.29 -21.09 12.22
N THR A 52 15.64 -20.35 11.17
CA THR A 52 14.67 -19.61 10.35
C THR A 52 13.70 -20.52 9.63
N LEU A 53 14.18 -21.66 9.10
CA LEU A 53 13.31 -22.66 8.47
C LEU A 53 12.33 -23.27 9.47
N ALA A 54 12.80 -23.61 10.67
CA ALA A 54 11.97 -24.19 11.71
C ALA A 54 10.86 -23.23 12.16
N ILE A 55 11.20 -21.97 12.47
CA ILE A 55 10.21 -20.94 12.83
C ILE A 55 9.22 -20.71 11.69
N SER A 56 9.70 -20.65 10.44
CA SER A 56 8.85 -20.44 9.26
C SER A 56 7.85 -21.57 9.04
N LYS A 57 8.26 -22.83 9.28
CA LYS A 57 7.36 -23.99 9.19
C LYS A 57 6.28 -23.94 10.27
N GLU A 58 6.64 -23.60 11.50
CA GLU A 58 5.67 -23.43 12.58
C GLU A 58 4.68 -22.30 12.29
N LEU A 59 5.16 -21.17 11.77
CA LEU A 59 4.31 -20.05 11.35
C LEU A 59 3.36 -20.48 10.21
N LYS A 60 3.85 -21.25 9.24
CA LYS A 60 3.02 -21.79 8.16
C LYS A 60 1.88 -22.65 8.69
N VAL A 61 2.16 -23.55 9.63
CA VAL A 61 1.14 -24.43 10.25
C VAL A 61 0.05 -23.58 10.92
N LEU A 62 0.43 -22.56 11.69
CA LEU A 62 -0.52 -21.66 12.35
C LEU A 62 -1.39 -20.89 11.36
N LEU A 63 -0.79 -20.35 10.29
CA LEU A 63 -1.50 -19.58 9.27
C LEU A 63 -2.42 -20.45 8.41
N ASP A 64 -2.00 -21.65 8.02
CA ASP A 64 -2.83 -22.54 7.21
C ASP A 64 -4.00 -23.13 8.02
N ALA A 65 -3.87 -23.22 9.34
CA ALA A 65 -4.95 -23.62 10.24
C ALA A 65 -6.02 -22.52 10.44
N ASP A 66 -5.68 -21.24 10.23
CA ASP A 66 -6.65 -20.15 10.30
C ASP A 66 -7.38 -19.99 8.95
N PRO A 67 -8.71 -20.11 8.89
CA PRO A 67 -9.47 -19.97 7.65
C PRO A 67 -9.34 -18.58 7.00
N LYS A 68 -8.83 -17.57 7.71
CA LYS A 68 -8.59 -16.21 7.19
C LYS A 68 -7.24 -16.04 6.50
N PHE A 69 -6.35 -17.02 6.59
CA PHE A 69 -5.01 -16.93 6.03
C PHE A 69 -4.69 -18.09 5.07
N LYS A 70 -3.64 -17.87 4.28
CA LYS A 70 -2.96 -18.87 3.47
C LYS A 70 -1.47 -18.58 3.51
N ALA A 71 -0.65 -19.55 3.88
CA ALA A 71 0.80 -19.37 3.92
C ALA A 71 1.50 -19.96 2.69
N VAL A 72 2.44 -19.19 2.13
CA VAL A 72 3.32 -19.62 1.04
C VAL A 72 4.75 -19.47 1.53
N MET A 73 5.58 -20.50 1.40
CA MET A 73 7.00 -20.38 1.79
C MET A 73 7.85 -20.09 0.56
N THR A 74 8.89 -19.26 0.71
CA THR A 74 9.92 -19.11 -0.33
C THR A 74 10.73 -20.40 -0.46
N ARG A 75 11.13 -21.00 0.67
CA ARG A 75 11.71 -22.34 0.74
C ARG A 75 11.06 -23.22 1.79
N ASN A 76 10.88 -24.50 1.50
CA ASN A 76 10.36 -25.51 2.45
C ASN A 76 11.42 -26.54 2.90
N GLY A 77 12.64 -26.44 2.35
CA GLY A 77 13.79 -27.28 2.65
C GLY A 77 15.09 -26.49 2.78
N ASP A 78 16.21 -27.21 2.89
CA ASP A 78 17.54 -26.63 2.99
C ASP A 78 18.17 -26.42 1.60
N TYR A 79 17.73 -25.39 0.90
CA TYR A 79 18.31 -24.96 -0.37
C TYR A 79 18.39 -23.44 -0.43
N PHE A 80 19.34 -22.95 -1.23
CA PHE A 80 19.61 -21.53 -1.38
C PHE A 80 18.61 -20.88 -2.35
N ILE A 81 18.11 -19.70 -1.98
CA ILE A 81 17.30 -18.83 -2.87
C ILE A 81 17.96 -17.45 -2.94
N GLN A 82 18.17 -16.95 -4.16
CA GLN A 82 18.71 -15.62 -4.37
C GLN A 82 17.74 -14.54 -3.87
N LEU A 83 18.28 -13.43 -3.37
CA LEU A 83 17.46 -12.39 -2.74
C LEU A 83 16.31 -11.87 -3.63
N PRO A 84 16.49 -11.61 -4.95
CA PRO A 84 15.37 -11.18 -5.81
C PRO A 84 14.29 -12.26 -5.98
N GLN A 85 14.70 -13.53 -6.08
CA GLN A 85 13.78 -14.66 -6.29
C GLN A 85 12.82 -14.85 -5.10
N ARG A 86 13.22 -14.48 -3.89
CA ARG A 86 12.35 -14.55 -2.69
C ARG A 86 11.12 -13.68 -2.88
N THR A 87 11.30 -12.47 -3.39
CA THR A 87 10.20 -11.53 -3.69
C THR A 87 9.39 -11.99 -4.91
N GLU A 88 10.03 -12.55 -5.93
CA GLU A 88 9.33 -13.11 -7.11
C GLU A 88 8.41 -14.27 -6.74
N ILE A 89 8.81 -15.15 -5.82
CA ILE A 89 7.95 -16.23 -5.31
C ILE A 89 6.71 -15.64 -4.65
N ALA A 90 6.86 -14.62 -3.80
CA ALA A 90 5.74 -13.94 -3.17
C ALA A 90 4.77 -13.36 -4.21
N ARG A 91 5.30 -12.69 -5.24
CA ARG A 91 4.50 -12.10 -6.34
C ARG A 91 3.77 -13.16 -7.16
N LYS A 92 4.46 -14.25 -7.56
CA LYS A 92 3.89 -15.37 -8.30
C LYS A 92 2.69 -15.98 -7.58
N HIS A 93 2.73 -16.02 -6.25
CA HIS A 93 1.65 -16.51 -5.42
C HIS A 93 0.61 -15.46 -5.02
N ARG A 94 0.74 -14.22 -5.54
CA ARG A 94 -0.11 -13.07 -5.22
C ARG A 94 -0.21 -12.85 -3.70
N ALA A 95 0.93 -12.88 -3.03
CA ALA A 95 0.99 -12.63 -1.60
C ALA A 95 0.56 -11.20 -1.28
N ASP A 96 -0.29 -11.05 -0.28
CA ASP A 96 -0.70 -9.74 0.25
C ASP A 96 0.36 -9.16 1.18
N LEU A 97 1.13 -10.02 1.85
CA LEU A 97 2.18 -9.67 2.80
C LEU A 97 3.41 -10.57 2.60
N LEU A 98 4.61 -10.02 2.83
CA LEU A 98 5.87 -10.77 2.89
C LEU A 98 6.49 -10.64 4.28
N VAL A 99 6.75 -11.77 4.93
CA VAL A 99 7.36 -11.86 6.25
C VAL A 99 8.65 -12.66 6.14
N SER A 100 9.79 -11.97 6.24
CA SER A 100 11.12 -12.58 6.27
C SER A 100 11.53 -12.89 7.69
N ILE A 101 11.98 -14.10 7.97
CA ILE A 101 12.39 -14.55 9.30
C ILE A 101 13.90 -14.78 9.33
N HIS A 102 14.57 -14.12 10.27
CA HIS A 102 16.01 -14.15 10.49
C HIS A 102 16.36 -14.32 11.97
N ALA A 103 17.62 -14.67 12.21
CA ALA A 103 18.23 -14.71 13.53
C ALA A 103 19.69 -14.25 13.41
N ASP A 104 19.87 -12.93 13.30
CA ASP A 104 21.12 -12.22 13.02
C ASP A 104 22.28 -12.56 13.98
N SER A 105 23.45 -12.01 13.68
CA SER A 105 24.62 -12.00 14.55
C SER A 105 25.16 -10.58 14.68
N SER A 106 25.46 -10.17 15.91
CA SER A 106 26.09 -8.87 16.16
C SER A 106 27.61 -8.99 16.30
N PRO A 107 28.38 -8.05 15.70
CA PRO A 107 29.79 -7.88 16.00
C PRO A 107 30.07 -7.59 17.48
N ARG A 108 29.07 -7.04 18.21
CA ARG A 108 29.16 -6.75 19.65
C ARG A 108 28.95 -7.99 20.53
N GLY A 109 28.88 -9.19 19.94
CA GLY A 109 28.75 -10.47 20.64
C GLY A 109 27.48 -10.54 21.49
N ASP A 110 27.66 -10.79 22.79
CA ASP A 110 26.58 -10.99 23.75
C ASP A 110 25.84 -9.68 24.14
N ALA A 111 26.33 -8.50 23.74
CA ALA A 111 25.72 -7.24 24.16
C ALA A 111 24.35 -6.96 23.49
N LEU A 112 24.14 -7.44 22.26
CA LEU A 112 22.89 -7.27 21.53
C LEU A 112 22.02 -8.52 21.70
N LYS A 113 20.76 -8.31 22.11
CA LYS A 113 19.78 -9.37 22.35
C LYS A 113 18.37 -8.87 22.09
N GLY A 114 17.45 -9.81 21.91
CA GLY A 114 16.05 -9.52 21.70
C GLY A 114 15.66 -9.39 20.24
N ALA A 115 14.35 -9.30 20.02
CA ALA A 115 13.78 -9.23 18.69
C ALA A 115 13.83 -7.81 18.11
N SER A 116 13.82 -7.73 16.78
CA SER A 116 13.63 -6.47 16.05
C SER A 116 12.89 -6.72 14.75
N VAL A 117 12.25 -5.67 14.21
CA VAL A 117 11.58 -5.73 12.92
C VAL A 117 12.07 -4.60 12.05
N TRP A 118 12.38 -4.94 10.81
CA TRP A 118 12.90 -4.06 9.78
C TRP A 118 11.90 -3.90 8.65
N VAL A 119 11.81 -2.69 8.13
CA VAL A 119 10.95 -2.29 7.01
C VAL A 119 11.76 -1.49 5.99
N LEU A 120 11.23 -1.37 4.77
CA LEU A 120 11.93 -0.68 3.69
C LEU A 120 12.17 0.81 4.02
N SER A 121 13.39 1.28 3.81
CA SER A 121 13.75 2.70 3.95
C SER A 121 13.23 3.55 2.78
N ASN A 122 12.96 4.84 3.02
CA ASN A 122 12.47 5.77 1.99
C ASN A 122 13.48 5.98 0.86
N SER A 123 14.77 6.08 1.20
CA SER A 123 15.83 6.19 0.20
C SER A 123 15.86 4.95 -0.68
N ARG A 124 15.80 3.75 -0.08
CA ARG A 124 15.81 2.52 -0.87
C ARG A 124 14.55 2.34 -1.70
N ALA A 125 13.38 2.68 -1.17
CA ALA A 125 12.13 2.68 -1.93
C ALA A 125 12.22 3.60 -3.16
N SER A 126 12.81 4.78 -3.01
CA SER A 126 13.01 5.73 -4.11
C SER A 126 13.94 5.18 -5.20
N ASP A 127 15.04 4.51 -4.80
CA ASP A 127 15.96 3.86 -5.75
C ASP A 127 15.30 2.72 -6.52
N GLU A 128 14.55 1.86 -5.81
CA GLU A 128 13.80 0.78 -6.45
C GLU A 128 12.77 1.35 -7.42
N MET A 129 11.99 2.33 -6.99
CA MET A 129 11.00 3.00 -7.83
C MET A 129 11.60 3.56 -9.14
N GLY A 130 12.81 4.14 -9.06
CA GLY A 130 13.55 4.56 -10.25
C GLY A 130 13.83 3.41 -11.23
N LYS A 131 14.29 2.27 -10.73
CA LYS A 131 14.53 1.06 -11.55
C LYS A 131 13.25 0.48 -12.13
N TRP A 132 12.18 0.43 -11.33
CA TRP A 132 10.87 -0.03 -11.79
C TRP A 132 10.28 0.92 -12.85
N LEU A 133 10.59 2.22 -12.80
CA LEU A 133 10.21 3.17 -13.85
C LEU A 133 10.96 2.97 -15.18
N GLU A 134 12.12 2.32 -15.15
CA GLU A 134 12.92 2.02 -16.35
C GLU A 134 12.57 0.65 -16.95
N ASP A 135 12.13 -0.29 -16.10
CA ASP A 135 11.80 -1.66 -16.48
C ASP A 135 10.33 -1.81 -16.91
N HIS A 136 10.10 -1.80 -18.23
CA HIS A 136 8.76 -1.83 -18.82
C HIS A 136 8.04 -3.17 -18.62
N GLU A 137 8.77 -4.29 -18.55
CA GLU A 137 8.18 -5.62 -18.32
C GLU A 137 7.61 -5.71 -16.91
N LYS A 138 8.38 -5.20 -15.93
CA LYS A 138 7.99 -5.13 -14.53
C LYS A 138 6.82 -4.18 -14.25
N GLN A 139 6.70 -3.07 -14.99
CA GLN A 139 5.55 -2.16 -14.88
C GLN A 139 4.23 -2.83 -15.22
N SER A 140 4.22 -3.65 -16.27
CA SER A 140 3.03 -4.36 -16.72
C SER A 140 2.54 -5.37 -15.67
N GLU A 141 3.46 -6.06 -15.00
CA GLU A 141 3.15 -7.03 -13.94
C GLU A 141 2.57 -6.35 -12.68
N LEU A 142 3.16 -5.22 -12.28
CA LEU A 142 2.83 -4.49 -11.05
C LEU A 142 1.46 -3.78 -11.10
N LEU A 143 1.05 -3.34 -12.29
CA LEU A 143 -0.18 -2.57 -12.48
C LEU A 143 -1.39 -3.46 -12.84
N GLY A 144 -1.19 -4.79 -12.90
CA GLY A 144 -2.24 -5.76 -13.25
C GLY A 144 -2.88 -5.46 -14.62
N GLY A 145 -4.11 -5.92 -14.87
CA GLY A 145 -4.81 -5.63 -16.13
C GLY A 145 -4.92 -4.13 -16.48
N ALA A 146 -4.86 -3.23 -15.48
CA ALA A 146 -4.79 -1.77 -15.67
C ALA A 146 -3.41 -1.29 -16.15
N GLY A 147 -2.37 -2.08 -15.90
CA GLY A 147 -1.01 -1.90 -16.40
C GLY A 147 -0.90 -1.95 -17.90
N SER A 148 -1.74 -2.74 -18.58
CA SER A 148 -1.79 -2.70 -20.04
C SER A 148 -2.22 -1.31 -20.55
N VAL A 149 -3.23 -0.68 -19.94
CA VAL A 149 -3.73 0.64 -20.33
C VAL A 149 -2.76 1.76 -19.96
N LEU A 150 -2.10 1.63 -18.79
CA LEU A 150 -1.13 2.61 -18.29
C LEU A 150 0.26 2.48 -18.94
N ALA A 151 0.70 1.27 -19.28
CA ALA A 151 1.95 1.03 -20.02
C ALA A 151 1.80 1.33 -21.52
N SER A 152 0.59 1.21 -22.08
CA SER A 152 0.30 1.61 -23.47
C SER A 152 0.34 3.12 -23.66
N ASN A 153 -0.09 3.88 -22.65
CA ASN A 153 0.04 5.33 -22.64
C ASN A 153 1.48 5.68 -22.23
N LYS A 154 2.25 6.29 -23.13
CA LYS A 154 3.64 6.74 -22.88
C LYS A 154 3.77 7.85 -21.82
N GLU A 155 2.87 7.91 -20.85
CA GLU A 155 2.79 8.94 -19.82
C GLU A 155 3.62 8.53 -18.59
N ARG A 156 4.94 8.72 -18.70
CA ARG A 156 5.90 8.48 -17.61
C ARG A 156 5.46 9.08 -16.27
N TYR A 157 4.80 10.24 -16.30
CA TYR A 157 4.31 10.92 -15.09
C TYR A 157 3.18 10.15 -14.39
N LEU A 158 2.25 9.58 -15.14
CA LEU A 158 1.14 8.81 -14.58
C LEU A 158 1.66 7.51 -13.95
N ASN A 159 2.53 6.78 -14.67
CA ASN A 159 3.15 5.56 -14.15
C ASN A 159 3.96 5.85 -12.88
N GLN A 160 4.71 6.94 -12.86
CA GLN A 160 5.41 7.39 -11.66
C GLN A 160 4.44 7.65 -10.51
N THR A 161 3.36 8.42 -10.71
CA THR A 161 2.41 8.68 -9.62
C THR A 161 1.77 7.41 -9.08
N VAL A 162 1.39 6.45 -9.93
CA VAL A 162 0.80 5.19 -9.46
C VAL A 162 1.82 4.36 -8.68
N LEU A 163 3.06 4.27 -9.17
CA LEU A 163 4.14 3.59 -8.46
C LEU A 163 4.47 4.27 -7.12
N ASP A 164 4.60 5.60 -7.09
CA ASP A 164 4.82 6.38 -5.87
C ASP A 164 3.73 6.08 -4.82
N LEU A 165 2.46 6.00 -5.25
CA LEU A 165 1.32 5.68 -4.38
C LEU A 165 1.39 4.23 -3.86
N GLN A 166 1.71 3.27 -4.72
CA GLN A 166 1.86 1.87 -4.33
C GLN A 166 3.01 1.66 -3.34
N PHE A 167 4.19 2.23 -3.63
CA PHE A 167 5.34 2.20 -2.71
C PHE A 167 4.98 2.84 -1.36
N SER A 168 4.39 4.02 -1.37
CA SER A 168 3.98 4.72 -0.14
C SER A 168 2.99 3.90 0.68
N HIS A 169 2.05 3.22 0.01
CA HIS A 169 1.12 2.30 0.66
C HIS A 169 1.84 1.10 1.26
N SER A 170 2.68 0.42 0.47
CA SER A 170 3.46 -0.75 0.90
C SER A 170 4.33 -0.44 2.11
N GLN A 171 5.04 0.70 2.11
CA GLN A 171 5.86 1.12 3.23
C GLN A 171 5.06 1.38 4.51
N ARG A 172 3.93 2.10 4.41
CA ARG A 172 3.07 2.37 5.58
C ARG A 172 2.50 1.06 6.13
N THR A 173 1.99 0.21 5.24
CA THR A 173 1.45 -1.10 5.61
C THR A 173 2.51 -1.97 6.27
N GLY A 174 3.72 -2.04 5.71
CA GLY A 174 4.85 -2.77 6.30
C GLY A 174 5.21 -2.25 7.69
N TYR A 175 5.21 -0.93 7.90
CA TYR A 175 5.45 -0.33 9.21
C TYR A 175 4.36 -0.69 10.23
N GLU A 176 3.09 -0.58 9.85
CA GLU A 176 1.97 -0.92 10.75
C GLU A 176 1.96 -2.41 11.10
N LEU A 177 2.19 -3.28 10.12
CA LEU A 177 2.36 -4.71 10.34
C LEU A 177 3.52 -4.98 11.30
N GLY A 178 4.69 -4.42 11.02
CA GLY A 178 5.89 -4.61 11.85
C GLY A 178 5.66 -4.18 13.30
N LYS A 179 4.90 -3.09 13.53
CA LYS A 179 4.53 -2.64 14.86
C LYS A 179 3.68 -3.67 15.59
N THR A 180 2.63 -4.19 14.96
CA THR A 180 1.75 -5.21 15.58
C THR A 180 2.50 -6.50 15.92
N ILE A 181 3.48 -6.89 15.09
CA ILE A 181 4.35 -8.04 15.35
C ILE A 181 5.26 -7.76 16.54
N LEU A 182 5.95 -6.61 16.58
CA LEU A 182 6.80 -6.21 17.70
C LEU A 182 6.03 -6.19 19.02
N ASP A 183 4.81 -5.64 19.03
CA ASP A 183 3.97 -5.57 20.23
C ASP A 183 3.66 -6.97 20.80
N LYS A 184 3.48 -7.98 19.93
CA LYS A 184 3.28 -9.37 20.37
C LYS A 184 4.57 -10.05 20.79
N MET A 185 5.68 -9.77 20.11
CA MET A 185 7.00 -10.30 20.48
C MET A 185 7.50 -9.73 21.82
N ALA A 186 7.15 -8.49 22.16
CA ALA A 186 7.49 -7.86 23.43
C ALA A 186 6.98 -8.62 24.67
N GLY A 187 5.90 -9.40 24.52
CA GLY A 187 5.39 -10.27 25.57
C GLY A 187 6.19 -11.56 25.78
N LEU A 188 7.12 -11.87 24.88
CA LEU A 188 7.92 -13.12 24.88
C LEU A 188 9.42 -12.87 25.07
N THR A 189 9.97 -11.83 24.42
CA THR A 189 11.40 -11.50 24.47
C THR A 189 11.61 -9.99 24.55
N SER A 190 12.80 -9.58 24.99
CA SER A 190 13.20 -8.18 24.93
C SER A 190 13.22 -7.69 23.49
N LEU A 191 13.03 -6.40 23.26
CA LEU A 191 13.16 -5.79 21.95
C LEU A 191 14.45 -4.96 21.88
N VAL A 192 15.17 -5.04 20.76
CA VAL A 192 16.30 -4.13 20.50
C VAL A 192 15.80 -2.69 20.39
N LYS A 193 14.65 -2.52 19.73
CA LYS A 193 13.92 -1.25 19.56
C LYS A 193 12.43 -1.52 19.68
N SER A 194 11.72 -0.61 20.33
CA SER A 194 10.26 -0.69 20.52
C SER A 194 9.45 -0.36 19.26
N SER A 195 10.11 0.03 18.16
CA SER A 195 9.47 0.38 16.90
C SER A 195 10.19 -0.26 15.71
N PRO A 196 9.49 -0.49 14.58
CA PRO A 196 10.12 -0.97 13.37
C PRO A 196 11.22 -0.02 12.90
N GLN A 197 12.33 -0.59 12.45
CA GLN A 197 13.49 0.15 11.97
C GLN A 197 13.52 0.15 10.43
N HIS A 198 13.98 1.23 9.82
CA HIS A 198 14.09 1.31 8.36
C HIS A 198 15.45 0.80 7.90
N ALA A 199 15.47 -0.07 6.88
CA ALA A 199 16.70 -0.59 6.29
C ALA A 199 16.58 -0.78 4.77
N SER A 200 17.74 -0.88 4.12
CA SER A 200 17.88 -1.06 2.67
C SER A 200 18.13 -2.53 2.31
N LEU A 201 17.35 -3.45 2.89
CA LEU A 201 17.53 -4.90 2.75
C LEU A 201 16.89 -5.42 1.45
N SER A 202 17.54 -6.37 0.79
CA SER A 202 17.11 -6.83 -0.54
C SER A 202 15.74 -7.49 -0.57
N VAL A 203 15.39 -8.26 0.47
CA VAL A 203 14.09 -8.93 0.56
C VAL A 203 12.93 -7.94 0.75
N LEU A 204 13.21 -6.73 1.24
CA LEU A 204 12.21 -5.69 1.50
C LEU A 204 11.91 -4.81 0.29
N ARG A 205 12.50 -5.10 -0.89
CA ARG A 205 12.47 -4.22 -2.07
C ARG A 205 11.15 -4.23 -2.86
N SER A 206 10.17 -5.05 -2.49
CA SER A 206 8.94 -5.16 -3.27
C SER A 206 8.09 -3.87 -3.20
N PRO A 207 7.80 -3.21 -4.34
CA PRO A 207 6.90 -2.05 -4.39
C PRO A 207 5.47 -2.38 -3.96
N ASP A 208 5.02 -3.55 -4.40
CA ASP A 208 3.64 -4.05 -4.39
C ASP A 208 3.28 -4.81 -3.13
N ILE A 209 4.27 -5.43 -2.50
CA ILE A 209 4.05 -6.37 -1.41
C ILE A 209 4.60 -5.76 -0.14
N PRO A 210 3.73 -5.32 0.79
CA PRO A 210 4.16 -4.90 2.11
C PRO A 210 5.04 -5.97 2.76
N SER A 211 6.26 -5.57 3.08
CA SER A 211 7.32 -6.50 3.50
C SER A 211 7.88 -6.12 4.86
N VAL A 212 8.09 -7.11 5.72
CA VAL A 212 8.79 -6.98 7.00
C VAL A 212 9.88 -8.04 7.10
N LEU A 213 11.00 -7.69 7.74
CA LEU A 213 12.02 -8.66 8.14
C LEU A 213 12.09 -8.68 9.67
N ILE A 214 11.97 -9.87 10.23
CA ILE A 214 11.91 -10.10 11.67
C ILE A 214 13.22 -10.75 12.08
N GLU A 215 13.98 -10.05 12.91
CA GLU A 215 15.06 -10.66 13.67
C GLU A 215 14.48 -11.24 14.95
N THR A 216 14.52 -12.55 15.05
CA THR A 216 13.91 -13.29 16.17
C THR A 216 14.78 -13.31 17.43
N GLY A 217 16.06 -12.98 17.28
CA GLY A 217 17.09 -12.91 18.31
C GLY A 217 18.47 -12.89 17.64
N PHE A 218 19.54 -12.86 18.45
CA PHE A 218 20.90 -12.85 17.94
C PHE A 218 21.63 -14.15 18.29
N LEU A 219 22.06 -14.91 17.29
CA LEU A 219 22.86 -16.13 17.48
C LEU A 219 24.27 -15.85 18.04
N SER A 220 24.73 -14.61 17.93
CA SER A 220 25.96 -14.15 18.56
C SER A 220 25.86 -14.03 20.09
N ASN A 221 24.63 -14.03 20.64
CA ASN A 221 24.36 -13.96 22.07
C ASN A 221 24.10 -15.37 22.62
N SER A 222 24.93 -15.82 23.57
CA SER A 222 24.86 -17.16 24.17
C SER A 222 23.48 -17.54 24.75
N THR A 223 22.79 -16.60 25.40
CA THR A 223 21.46 -16.83 25.99
C THR A 223 20.38 -16.96 24.91
N GLU A 224 20.42 -16.10 23.88
CA GLU A 224 19.47 -16.16 22.78
C GLU A 224 19.74 -17.38 21.88
N GLU A 225 20.99 -17.78 21.69
CA GLU A 225 21.38 -19.01 21.00
C GLU A 225 20.76 -20.24 21.67
N ALA A 226 20.90 -20.37 23.00
CA ALA A 226 20.30 -21.47 23.76
C ALA A 226 18.76 -21.49 23.65
N LYS A 227 18.11 -20.31 23.66
CA LYS A 227 16.66 -20.21 23.43
C LYS A 227 16.30 -20.62 22.01
N LEU A 228 16.99 -20.12 20.99
CA LEU A 228 16.71 -20.41 19.59
C LEU A 228 16.99 -21.88 19.22
N ALA A 229 17.87 -22.56 19.95
CA ALA A 229 18.05 -24.01 19.88
C ALA A 229 16.81 -24.80 20.36
N SER A 230 16.00 -24.23 21.26
CA SER A 230 14.79 -24.86 21.79
C SER A 230 13.62 -24.81 20.81
N GLU A 231 13.04 -25.97 20.51
CA GLU A 231 11.84 -26.08 19.68
C GLU A 231 10.64 -25.35 20.31
N ASN A 232 10.46 -25.45 21.62
CA ASN A 232 9.38 -24.77 22.33
C ASN A 232 9.47 -23.24 22.15
N TYR A 233 10.67 -22.67 22.28
CA TYR A 233 10.85 -21.23 22.08
C TYR A 233 10.59 -20.81 20.62
N ARG A 234 11.06 -21.60 19.63
CA ARG A 234 10.75 -21.35 18.21
C ARG A 234 9.24 -21.38 17.93
N ARG A 235 8.50 -22.30 18.54
CA ARG A 235 7.02 -22.35 18.46
C ARG A 235 6.37 -21.12 19.09
N GLN A 236 6.88 -20.65 20.24
CA GLN A 236 6.39 -19.43 20.88
C GLN A 236 6.65 -18.19 20.01
N LEU A 237 7.82 -18.09 19.40
CA LEU A 237 8.15 -17.02 18.44
C LEU A 237 7.19 -17.04 17.24
N ALA A 238 7.00 -18.20 16.61
CA ALA A 238 6.05 -18.35 15.49
C ALA A 238 4.63 -17.94 15.90
N LYS A 239 4.19 -18.33 17.11
CA LYS A 239 2.90 -17.93 17.67
C LYS A 239 2.78 -16.42 17.88
N ALA A 240 3.83 -15.77 18.39
CA ALA A 240 3.85 -14.32 18.57
C ALA A 240 3.75 -13.58 17.22
N ILE A 241 4.48 -14.04 16.19
CA ILE A 241 4.41 -13.49 14.83
C ILE A 241 3.01 -13.67 14.24
N TYR A 242 2.44 -14.87 14.36
CA TYR A 242 1.06 -15.17 13.95
C TYR A 242 0.05 -14.24 14.64
N GLN A 243 0.15 -14.05 15.95
CA GLN A 243 -0.73 -13.14 16.69
C GLN A 243 -0.58 -11.68 16.23
N GLY A 244 0.61 -11.28 15.81
CA GLY A 244 0.85 -9.97 15.19
C GLY A 244 0.10 -9.81 13.87
N LEU A 245 0.20 -10.81 12.99
CA LEU A 245 -0.52 -10.86 11.71
C LEU A 245 -2.05 -10.83 11.91
N VAL A 246 -2.57 -11.59 12.89
CA VAL A 246 -3.99 -11.57 13.25
C VAL A 246 -4.42 -10.20 13.76
N ALA A 247 -3.62 -9.58 14.63
CA ALA A 247 -3.92 -8.25 15.18
C ALA A 247 -3.93 -7.17 14.08
N TYR A 248 -2.96 -7.23 13.15
CA TYR A 248 -2.91 -6.35 11.98
C TYR A 248 -4.17 -6.48 11.12
N ARG A 249 -4.54 -7.71 10.75
CA ARG A 249 -5.74 -7.97 9.94
C ARG A 249 -7.01 -7.47 10.63
N TYR A 250 -7.17 -7.75 11.92
CA TYR A 250 -8.36 -7.31 12.67
C TYR A 250 -8.50 -5.78 12.70
N LYS A 251 -7.39 -5.06 12.89
CA LYS A 251 -7.37 -3.59 12.85
C LYS A 251 -7.86 -3.08 11.48
N ASN A 252 -7.31 -3.61 10.40
CA ASN A 252 -7.71 -3.22 9.04
C ASN A 252 -9.16 -3.57 8.69
N ASP A 253 -9.63 -4.75 9.12
CA ASP A 253 -11.03 -5.15 8.93
C ASP A 253 -11.96 -4.18 9.68
N SER A 254 -11.60 -3.78 10.90
CA SER A 254 -12.38 -2.82 11.69
C SER A 254 -12.41 -1.42 11.07
N ASP A 255 -11.28 -0.95 10.52
CA ASP A 255 -11.17 0.33 9.85
C ASP A 255 -12.00 0.35 8.56
N SER A 256 -11.93 -0.71 7.74
CA SER A 256 -12.73 -0.83 6.51
C SER A 256 -14.25 -0.88 6.79
N LEU A 257 -14.67 -1.59 7.83
CA LEU A 257 -16.06 -1.61 8.28
C LEU A 257 -16.52 -0.24 8.80
N SER A 258 -15.65 0.52 9.46
CA SER A 258 -15.97 1.87 9.94
C SER A 258 -16.13 2.87 8.78
N VAL A 259 -15.30 2.76 7.74
CA VAL A 259 -15.38 3.59 6.52
C VAL A 259 -16.65 3.26 5.74
N SER A 260 -16.97 1.97 5.55
CA SER A 260 -18.22 1.59 4.87
C SER A 260 -19.45 2.07 5.63
N LYS A 261 -19.48 2.00 6.96
CA LYS A 261 -20.57 2.53 7.79
C LYS A 261 -20.71 4.06 7.68
N LYS A 262 -19.60 4.79 7.57
CA LYS A 262 -19.61 6.25 7.34
C LYS A 262 -20.12 6.61 5.94
N ALA A 263 -19.66 5.90 4.91
CA ALA A 263 -20.16 6.06 3.54
C ALA A 263 -21.68 5.79 3.46
N TYR A 264 -22.13 4.68 4.05
CA TYR A 264 -23.55 4.31 4.09
C TYR A 264 -24.43 5.32 4.84
N LYS A 265 -23.92 5.93 5.94
CA LYS A 265 -24.61 7.01 6.66
C LYS A 265 -24.69 8.30 5.84
N ASN A 266 -23.66 8.62 5.06
CA ASN A 266 -23.65 9.80 4.19
C ASN A 266 -24.60 9.62 2.99
N ASP A 267 -24.68 8.43 2.41
CA ASP A 267 -25.63 8.12 1.35
C ASP A 267 -27.08 8.15 1.84
N LYS A 268 -27.35 7.65 3.06
CA LYS A 268 -28.68 7.81 3.68
C LYS A 268 -29.02 9.28 3.93
N LYS A 269 -28.09 10.10 4.45
CA LYS A 269 -28.31 11.55 4.61
C LYS A 269 -28.54 12.25 3.27
N ALA A 270 -27.84 11.88 2.20
CA ALA A 270 -28.04 12.42 0.87
C ALA A 270 -29.41 12.02 0.28
N ALA A 271 -29.86 10.78 0.52
CA ALA A 271 -31.18 10.30 0.13
C ALA A 271 -32.31 11.01 0.89
N THR A 272 -32.18 11.24 2.20
CA THR A 272 -33.15 12.01 3.00
C THR A 272 -33.26 13.47 2.53
N LYS A 273 -32.12 14.10 2.19
CA LYS A 273 -32.08 15.46 1.63
C LYS A 273 -32.71 15.56 0.24
N LYS A 274 -32.61 14.49 -0.57
CA LYS A 274 -33.23 14.40 -1.90
C LYS A 274 -34.76 14.22 -1.78
N GLN A 275 -35.22 13.49 -0.76
CA GLN A 275 -36.64 13.34 -0.44
C GLN A 275 -37.26 14.65 0.05
N GLU A 276 -36.58 15.40 0.93
CA GLU A 276 -37.00 16.74 1.38
C GLU A 276 -37.04 17.77 0.24
N ARG A 277 -36.10 17.69 -0.72
CA ARG A 277 -36.10 18.56 -1.90
C ARG A 277 -37.26 18.24 -2.85
N SER A 278 -37.65 16.97 -2.96
CA SER A 278 -38.78 16.53 -3.79
C SER A 278 -40.16 16.92 -3.20
N THR A 279 -40.29 16.97 -1.88
CA THR A 279 -41.52 17.45 -1.21
C THR A 279 -41.64 18.97 -1.26
N LYS A 280 -40.52 19.72 -1.27
CA LYS A 280 -40.49 21.17 -1.43
C LYS A 280 -40.91 21.62 -2.85
N VAL A 281 -40.42 20.93 -3.89
CA VAL A 281 -40.79 21.19 -5.30
C VAL A 281 -42.27 20.88 -5.60
N LYS A 282 -42.88 19.90 -4.91
CA LYS A 282 -44.33 19.64 -5.02
C LYS A 282 -45.20 20.72 -4.36
N LYS A 283 -44.71 21.41 -3.30
CA LYS A 283 -45.40 22.54 -2.68
C LYS A 283 -45.35 23.81 -3.54
N GLU A 284 -44.21 24.08 -4.18
CA GLU A 284 -44.04 25.27 -5.05
C GLU A 284 -44.85 25.17 -6.36
N LYS A 285 -44.99 23.98 -6.95
CA LYS A 285 -45.84 23.80 -8.15
C LYS A 285 -47.35 23.99 -7.89
N LYS A 286 -47.81 23.83 -6.64
CA LYS A 286 -49.22 24.07 -6.27
C LYS A 286 -49.55 25.56 -6.04
N ALA A 287 -48.53 26.40 -5.82
CA ALA A 287 -48.67 27.84 -5.71
C ALA A 287 -48.73 28.53 -7.08
N SER A 288 -47.96 28.03 -8.07
CA SER A 288 -47.88 28.61 -9.41
C SER A 288 -49.17 28.44 -10.27
N SER A 289 -50.07 27.52 -9.91
CA SER A 289 -51.34 27.33 -10.64
C SER A 289 -52.45 28.32 -10.26
N LYS A 290 -52.22 29.23 -9.29
CA LYS A 290 -53.19 30.26 -8.91
C LYS A 290 -52.92 31.65 -9.49
N GLU A 291 -51.76 31.90 -10.11
CA GLU A 291 -51.40 33.23 -10.65
C GLU A 291 -51.48 33.35 -12.18
N LYS A 292 -51.63 32.26 -12.95
CA LYS A 292 -51.73 32.30 -14.43
C LYS A 292 -53.16 32.52 -14.97
N LYS A 293 -53.95 33.40 -14.36
CA LYS A 293 -55.28 33.80 -14.88
C LYS A 293 -55.52 35.31 -15.01
N LYS A 294 -54.47 36.12 -14.89
CA LYS A 294 -54.45 37.53 -15.29
C LYS A 294 -53.27 37.75 -16.21
N GLU A 295 -53.40 38.70 -17.13
CA GLU A 295 -52.47 39.04 -18.22
C GLU A 295 -52.42 38.07 -19.41
N SER A 296 -53.61 37.85 -19.96
CA SER A 296 -53.80 37.89 -21.41
C SER A 296 -54.23 39.30 -21.81
N GLN A 297 -53.35 40.10 -22.43
CA GLN A 297 -53.66 41.13 -23.45
C GLN A 297 -52.42 42.01 -23.75
N ILE A 298 -52.30 42.45 -25.02
CA ILE A 298 -51.27 43.33 -25.65
C ILE A 298 -50.07 42.52 -26.21
N LYS A 299 -50.13 41.91 -27.42
CA LYS A 299 -49.94 42.45 -28.80
C LYS A 299 -48.72 43.36 -28.95
N GLU A 300 -47.90 43.41 -30.00
CA GLU A 300 -47.67 42.75 -31.30
C GLU A 300 -46.64 43.67 -32.01
N ARG A 301 -45.63 43.16 -32.74
CA ARG A 301 -44.94 43.75 -33.94
C ARG A 301 -43.39 43.64 -34.01
N THR A 302 -42.97 42.91 -35.07
CA THR A 302 -41.91 43.17 -36.08
C THR A 302 -40.39 43.12 -35.79
N SER A 303 -39.77 42.04 -36.27
CA SER A 303 -38.80 41.90 -37.40
C SER A 303 -37.54 42.78 -37.63
N LYS A 304 -36.40 42.06 -37.74
CA LYS A 304 -35.33 42.07 -38.79
C LYS A 304 -34.09 43.02 -38.78
N ASN A 305 -33.00 42.41 -39.29
CA ASN A 305 -31.74 42.92 -39.90
C ASN A 305 -30.54 43.21 -38.95
N GLN A 306 -29.26 42.95 -39.27
CA GLN A 306 -28.54 42.45 -40.47
C GLN A 306 -27.06 42.09 -40.11
N GLU A 307 -26.46 41.10 -40.80
CA GLU A 307 -25.11 41.00 -41.44
C GLU A 307 -23.85 41.70 -40.85
N LYS A 308 -22.58 41.25 -40.93
CA LYS A 308 -21.85 40.31 -41.82
C LYS A 308 -20.37 40.11 -41.36
N GLN A 309 -19.75 39.01 -41.84
CA GLN A 309 -18.33 38.83 -42.33
C GLN A 309 -17.17 38.49 -41.33
N VAL A 310 -16.19 37.58 -41.54
CA VAL A 310 -15.62 36.80 -42.68
C VAL A 310 -14.93 35.47 -42.20
N LYS A 311 -15.01 34.41 -43.05
CA LYS A 311 -14.10 33.26 -43.39
C LYS A 311 -12.71 33.15 -42.71
N ASN A 312 -11.99 32.02 -42.56
CA ASN A 312 -12.00 30.65 -43.12
C ASN A 312 -10.99 29.73 -42.35
N LYS A 313 -11.25 28.41 -42.40
CA LYS A 313 -10.35 27.22 -42.51
C LYS A 313 -9.41 26.73 -41.36
N GLU A 314 -9.70 25.48 -40.96
CA GLU A 314 -8.83 24.28 -40.88
C GLU A 314 -7.39 24.41 -40.37
N ASP A 315 -7.08 23.83 -39.20
CA ASP A 315 -6.39 22.53 -39.06
C ASP A 315 -5.99 22.28 -37.59
N HIS A 316 -6.28 21.07 -37.07
CA HIS A 316 -5.93 20.68 -35.71
C HIS A 316 -4.56 20.01 -35.67
N SER A 317 -3.56 20.71 -35.14
CA SER A 317 -2.24 20.18 -34.82
C SER A 317 -1.56 20.98 -33.69
N SER A 318 -0.99 20.24 -32.74
CA SER A 318 0.03 20.62 -31.76
C SER A 318 -0.39 21.32 -30.44
N TYR A 319 -0.09 20.64 -29.31
CA TYR A 319 0.28 21.30 -28.06
C TYR A 319 1.54 20.63 -27.48
N LYS A 320 2.70 21.08 -27.98
CA LYS A 320 3.93 21.14 -27.19
C LYS A 320 3.92 22.49 -26.48
N LYS A 321 4.07 22.52 -25.15
CA LYS A 321 4.52 23.74 -24.46
C LYS A 321 5.59 23.38 -23.43
N GLY A 322 6.83 23.75 -23.76
CA GLY A 322 7.97 23.67 -22.86
C GLY A 322 7.87 24.71 -21.75
N VAL A 323 8.27 24.32 -20.55
CA VAL A 323 8.41 25.21 -19.40
C VAL A 323 9.77 25.91 -19.50
N LYS A 324 9.78 27.24 -19.52
CA LYS A 324 11.00 28.06 -19.49
C LYS A 324 11.65 27.94 -18.10
N VAL A 325 12.81 27.28 -18.04
CA VAL A 325 13.64 27.24 -16.82
C VAL A 325 14.46 28.53 -16.75
N SER A 326 14.20 29.36 -15.74
CA SER A 326 15.03 30.51 -15.39
C SER A 326 16.32 30.04 -14.70
N ASN A 327 17.47 30.52 -15.16
CA ASN A 327 18.80 30.11 -14.70
C ASN A 327 19.24 30.76 -13.37
N ASN A 328 18.36 31.48 -12.68
CA ASN A 328 18.71 32.29 -11.50
C ASN A 328 18.66 31.54 -10.15
N GLY A 329 18.51 30.22 -10.11
CA GLY A 329 18.49 29.44 -8.85
C GLY A 329 17.24 29.65 -7.98
N TYR A 330 16.22 30.35 -8.49
CA TYR A 330 14.93 30.56 -7.85
C TYR A 330 13.78 30.14 -8.75
N HIS A 331 12.66 29.73 -8.13
CA HIS A 331 11.42 29.35 -8.79
C HIS A 331 10.22 30.04 -8.13
N ILE A 332 9.24 30.47 -8.92
CA ILE A 332 7.98 31.05 -8.42
C ILE A 332 6.90 29.99 -8.54
N VAL A 333 6.35 29.57 -7.40
CA VAL A 333 5.33 28.52 -7.31
C VAL A 333 4.12 28.90 -8.16
N GLN A 334 3.80 28.09 -9.15
CA GLN A 334 2.61 28.19 -9.98
C GLN A 334 1.42 27.47 -9.34
N LYS A 335 0.25 27.70 -9.90
CA LYS A 335 -0.96 27.00 -9.50
C LYS A 335 -0.77 25.49 -9.71
N ASP A 336 -1.15 24.71 -8.69
CA ASP A 336 -1.06 23.24 -8.65
C ASP A 336 0.36 22.64 -8.61
N GLU A 337 1.39 23.45 -8.35
CA GLU A 337 2.75 22.96 -8.09
C GLU A 337 2.97 22.57 -6.62
N THR A 338 3.82 21.56 -6.42
CA THR A 338 4.26 21.08 -5.10
C THR A 338 5.77 21.22 -4.98
N VAL A 339 6.31 21.18 -3.74
CA VAL A 339 7.77 21.15 -3.53
C VAL A 339 8.42 20.00 -4.30
N TYR A 340 7.67 18.90 -4.48
CA TYR A 340 8.09 17.73 -5.22
C TYR A 340 8.17 17.96 -6.74
N SER A 341 7.17 18.63 -7.34
CA SER A 341 7.21 18.96 -8.77
C SER A 341 8.32 19.98 -9.08
N ILE A 342 8.56 20.91 -8.16
CA ILE A 342 9.61 21.92 -8.27
C ILE A 342 10.99 21.28 -8.11
N ALA A 343 11.19 20.41 -7.12
CA ALA A 343 12.45 19.68 -6.94
C ALA A 343 12.86 18.92 -8.20
N ARG A 344 11.88 18.27 -8.84
CA ARG A 344 12.04 17.54 -10.10
C ARG A 344 12.44 18.45 -11.26
N ALA A 345 11.83 19.62 -11.40
CA ALA A 345 12.12 20.57 -12.48
C ALA A 345 13.57 21.11 -12.44
N TYR A 346 14.19 21.12 -11.26
CA TYR A 346 15.56 21.64 -11.07
C TYR A 346 16.61 20.56 -10.78
N GLY A 347 16.24 19.27 -10.83
CA GLY A 347 17.15 18.16 -10.57
C GLY A 347 17.68 18.13 -9.14
N THR A 348 16.84 18.49 -8.16
CA THR A 348 17.17 18.51 -6.73
C THR A 348 16.17 17.66 -5.93
N THR A 349 16.30 17.62 -4.60
CA THR A 349 15.37 16.87 -3.72
C THR A 349 14.36 17.80 -3.03
N PRO A 350 13.15 17.31 -2.72
CA PRO A 350 12.15 18.08 -1.96
C PRO A 350 12.70 18.51 -0.59
N GLN A 351 13.49 17.63 0.04
CA GLN A 351 14.18 17.90 1.30
C GLN A 351 15.14 19.08 1.17
N LYS A 352 15.98 19.09 0.13
CA LYS A 352 16.92 20.20 -0.12
C LYS A 352 16.21 21.52 -0.37
N ILE A 353 15.10 21.53 -1.12
CA ILE A 353 14.27 22.73 -1.27
C ILE A 353 13.62 23.14 0.06
N SER A 354 13.15 22.18 0.86
CA SER A 354 12.55 22.46 2.17
C SER A 354 13.54 23.11 3.13
N GLU A 355 14.78 22.60 3.18
CA GLU A 355 15.87 23.13 3.98
C GLU A 355 16.30 24.52 3.50
N LEU A 356 16.47 24.73 2.19
CA LEU A 356 16.85 26.02 1.61
C LEU A 356 15.83 27.14 1.86
N ASN A 357 14.57 26.79 2.12
CA ASN A 357 13.44 27.72 2.23
C ASN A 357 12.71 27.65 3.58
N ASN A 358 13.25 26.94 4.56
CA ASN A 358 12.67 26.75 5.89
C ASN A 358 11.19 26.33 5.85
N LEU A 359 10.83 25.40 4.95
CA LEU A 359 9.45 24.95 4.79
C LEU A 359 9.09 23.95 5.89
N LYS A 360 7.89 24.10 6.48
CA LYS A 360 7.29 23.11 7.38
C LYS A 360 6.39 22.19 6.58
N ASN A 361 6.60 20.88 6.70
CA ASN A 361 5.80 19.83 6.04
C ASN A 361 5.66 20.04 4.52
N TYR A 362 6.68 20.58 3.85
CA TYR A 362 6.69 20.85 2.41
C TYR A 362 5.53 21.74 1.91
N GLN A 363 4.93 22.57 2.79
CA GLN A 363 3.84 23.45 2.41
C GLN A 363 4.35 24.68 1.64
N ILE A 364 3.72 24.95 0.50
CA ILE A 364 4.02 26.10 -0.35
C ILE A 364 2.72 26.74 -0.82
N THR A 365 2.78 28.04 -1.13
CA THR A 365 1.67 28.83 -1.62
C THR A 365 1.98 29.35 -3.02
N VAL A 366 0.96 29.41 -3.87
CA VAL A 366 1.07 29.97 -5.23
C VAL A 366 1.60 31.40 -5.15
N GLY A 367 2.56 31.73 -6.01
CA GLY A 367 3.27 33.01 -6.02
C GLY A 367 4.48 33.08 -5.09
N LYS A 368 4.71 32.09 -4.21
CA LYS A 368 5.89 32.07 -3.33
C LYS A 368 7.16 31.83 -4.14
N LYS A 369 8.22 32.61 -3.87
CA LYS A 369 9.54 32.41 -4.45
C LYS A 369 10.35 31.42 -3.61
N LEU A 370 10.85 30.35 -4.22
CA LEU A 370 11.65 29.30 -3.60
C LEU A 370 13.07 29.27 -4.18
N LYS A 371 14.08 29.08 -3.32
CA LYS A 371 15.44 28.68 -3.68
C LYS A 371 15.44 27.21 -4.13
N VAL A 372 16.02 26.92 -5.29
CA VAL A 372 15.97 25.58 -5.91
C VAL A 372 17.33 24.98 -6.23
N LYS A 373 18.42 25.73 -6.07
CA LYS A 373 19.80 25.24 -6.17
C LYS A 373 20.64 25.76 -5.01
#